data_AF-A0A0G0NG29-F1
#
_entry.id   AF-A0A0G0NG29-F1
#
_cell.length_a   1.000
_cell.length_b   1.000
_cell.length_c   1.000
_cell.angle_alpha   90.00
_cell.angle_beta   90.00
_cell.angle_gamma   90.00
#
_symmetry.space_group_name_H-M   'P 1'
#
loop_
_entity.id
_entity.type
_entity.pdbx_description
1 polymer ?
#
loop_
_entity_poly.entity_id
_entity_poly.type
_entity_poly.pdbx_seq_one_letter_code
_entity_poly.pdbx_strand_id
1 'polypeptide(L)'
;MAEVQKGFFWHVHHTVLLEWCYNYDERASYISEQKREDQQETRLRLFKPVRGKLPQEVVEAGQALDEARQTYRALQVLNKEAGQVLNEAWRAYNEAWQVYYRAGRVYDAALRKNMSAIEALHREECHNCPWNGKTIFPKA
;
A
#
# COMPACT_ATOMS: atom_id res chain seq x y z
N MET A 1 23.03 19.52 -4.48
CA MET A 1 23.46 18.28 -3.81
C MET A 1 24.75 17.83 -4.47
N ALA A 2 25.59 17.02 -3.81
CA ALA A 2 26.71 16.37 -4.48
C ALA A 2 26.19 15.36 -5.52
N GLU A 3 26.99 15.08 -6.55
CA GLU A 3 26.67 14.04 -7.52
C GLU A 3 26.86 12.66 -6.86
N VAL A 4 25.82 11.82 -6.88
CA VAL A 4 25.87 10.49 -6.27
C VAL A 4 26.74 9.58 -7.13
N GLN A 5 27.92 9.22 -6.63
CA GLN A 5 28.81 8.32 -7.36
C GLN A 5 28.17 6.92 -7.47
N LYS A 6 27.85 6.55 -8.71
CA LYS A 6 27.21 5.28 -9.10
C LYS A 6 27.88 4.69 -10.35
N GLY A 7 27.53 3.47 -10.72
CA GLY A 7 28.12 2.75 -11.87
C GLY A 7 28.74 1.43 -11.47
N PHE A 8 29.61 0.87 -12.31
CA PHE A 8 30.27 -0.40 -12.03
C PHE A 8 31.41 -0.29 -11.01
N PHE A 9 31.35 -1.16 -10.00
CA PHE A 9 32.33 -1.29 -8.94
C PHE A 9 32.72 -2.76 -8.75
N TRP A 10 33.98 -2.97 -8.36
CA TRP A 10 34.43 -4.26 -7.86
C TRP A 10 33.85 -4.53 -6.48
N HIS A 11 33.44 -5.78 -6.22
CA HIS A 11 33.09 -6.29 -4.89
C HIS A 11 32.09 -5.47 -4.06
N VAL A 12 31.10 -4.83 -4.70
CA VAL A 12 29.98 -4.15 -4.00
C VAL A 12 29.38 -5.08 -2.96
N HIS A 13 29.01 -6.31 -3.36
CA HIS A 13 28.88 -7.46 -2.47
C HIS A 13 30.12 -8.35 -2.55
N HIS A 14 30.64 -8.77 -1.39
CA HIS A 14 31.85 -9.61 -1.28
C HIS A 14 31.78 -11.00 -1.93
N THR A 15 30.60 -11.44 -2.36
CA THR A 15 30.36 -12.70 -3.09
C THR A 15 30.23 -12.47 -4.61
N VAL A 16 30.39 -11.23 -5.07
CA VAL A 16 30.24 -10.80 -6.47
C VAL A 16 31.55 -10.13 -6.91
N LEU A 17 31.99 -10.39 -8.14
CA LEU A 17 33.19 -9.75 -8.68
C LEU A 17 32.91 -8.31 -9.12
N LEU A 18 31.87 -8.13 -9.95
CA LEU A 18 31.51 -6.90 -10.63
C LEU A 18 30.01 -6.65 -10.45
N GLU A 19 29.63 -5.48 -9.95
CA GLU A 19 28.23 -5.13 -9.66
C GLU A 19 28.01 -3.63 -9.86
N TRP A 20 26.78 -3.23 -10.20
CA TRP A 20 26.42 -1.82 -10.30
C TRP A 20 26.09 -1.24 -8.92
N CYS A 21 26.92 -0.33 -8.42
CA CYS A 21 26.66 0.44 -7.21
C CYS A 21 25.68 1.59 -7.50
N TYR A 22 24.62 1.73 -6.70
CA TYR A 22 23.64 2.83 -6.84
C TYR A 22 24.05 4.10 -6.10
N ASN A 23 24.91 3.98 -5.07
CA ASN A 23 25.35 5.05 -4.20
C ASN A 23 26.62 4.58 -3.45
N TYR A 24 27.77 5.16 -3.79
CA TYR A 24 29.06 4.79 -3.18
C TYR A 24 29.09 5.05 -1.68
N ASP A 25 28.67 6.24 -1.23
CA ASP A 25 28.81 6.67 0.16
C ASP A 25 27.90 5.85 1.09
N GLU A 26 26.63 5.66 0.70
CA GLU A 26 25.68 4.76 1.39
C GLU A 26 26.24 3.34 1.51
N ARG A 27 26.93 2.85 0.47
CA ARG A 27 27.55 1.51 0.53
C ARG A 27 28.80 1.48 1.39
N ALA A 28 29.64 2.52 1.36
CA ALA A 28 30.83 2.61 2.21
C ALA A 28 30.42 2.66 3.69
N SER A 29 29.50 3.55 4.07
CA SER A 29 28.95 3.63 5.43
C SER A 29 28.30 2.31 5.86
N TYR A 30 27.47 1.68 5.02
CA TYR A 30 26.89 0.38 5.32
C TYR A 30 27.92 -0.75 5.51
N ILE A 31 29.09 -0.67 4.87
CA ILE A 31 30.19 -1.60 5.14
C ILE A 31 30.84 -1.30 6.50
N SER A 32 31.10 -0.04 6.84
CA SER A 32 31.70 0.40 8.11
C SER A 32 30.79 0.21 9.33
N GLU A 33 29.48 0.29 9.15
CA GLU A 33 28.50 0.22 10.26
C GLU A 33 27.88 -1.17 10.42
N GLN A 34 27.55 -1.85 9.32
CA GLN A 34 26.63 -3.00 9.31
C GLN A 34 27.30 -4.32 8.90
N LYS A 35 28.64 -4.38 8.94
CA LYS A 35 29.41 -5.60 8.65
C LYS A 35 30.36 -5.91 9.79
N ARG A 36 30.62 -7.20 10.00
CA ARG A 36 31.59 -7.71 10.97
C ARG A 36 32.94 -6.99 10.82
N GLU A 37 33.49 -6.53 11.93
CA GLU A 37 34.72 -5.73 12.03
C GLU A 37 35.89 -6.38 11.27
N ASP A 38 36.10 -7.69 11.46
CA ASP A 38 37.14 -8.50 10.81
C ASP A 38 37.06 -8.53 9.27
N GLN A 39 35.98 -8.00 8.70
CA GLN A 39 35.70 -8.00 7.27
C GLN A 39 35.55 -6.59 6.69
N GLN A 40 35.53 -5.53 7.52
CA GLN A 40 35.28 -4.16 7.05
C GLN A 40 36.45 -3.63 6.22
N GLU A 41 37.67 -3.67 6.77
CA GLU A 41 38.88 -3.14 6.12
C GLU A 41 39.10 -3.78 4.75
N THR A 42 39.01 -5.11 4.67
CA THR A 42 39.15 -5.82 3.38
C THR A 42 37.99 -5.53 2.41
N ARG A 43 36.75 -5.37 2.88
CA ARG A 43 35.64 -4.95 1.99
C ARG A 43 35.84 -3.54 1.45
N LEU A 44 36.17 -2.55 2.30
CA LEU A 44 36.44 -1.17 1.88
C LEU A 44 37.68 -1.08 0.95
N ARG A 45 38.73 -1.84 1.24
CA ARG A 45 39.96 -1.91 0.43
C ARG A 45 39.75 -2.54 -0.94
N LEU A 46 38.71 -3.35 -1.13
CA LEU A 46 38.36 -4.00 -2.41
C LEU A 46 37.18 -3.33 -3.15
N PHE A 47 36.27 -2.67 -2.43
CA PHE A 47 35.14 -1.93 -2.98
C PHE A 47 35.63 -0.66 -3.71
N LYS A 48 35.82 -0.76 -5.03
CA LYS A 48 36.48 0.27 -5.85
C LYS A 48 35.79 0.44 -7.21
N PRO A 49 35.72 1.67 -7.74
CA PRO A 49 35.14 1.90 -9.06
C PRO A 49 35.97 1.22 -10.14
N VAL A 50 35.31 0.70 -11.17
CA VAL A 50 35.99 0.18 -12.36
C VAL A 50 36.62 1.35 -13.12
N ARG A 51 37.94 1.30 -13.32
CA ARG A 51 38.71 2.32 -14.08
C ARG A 51 39.10 1.88 -15.49
N GLY A 52 38.93 0.60 -15.82
CA GLY A 52 39.19 0.04 -17.14
C GLY A 52 37.95 0.07 -18.04
N LYS A 53 38.11 -0.25 -19.32
CA LYS A 53 36.97 -0.49 -20.21
C LYS A 53 36.38 -1.87 -19.91
N LEU A 54 35.05 -1.93 -19.76
CA LEU A 54 34.27 -3.17 -19.78
C LEU A 54 33.76 -3.45 -21.21
N PRO A 55 33.28 -4.68 -21.50
CA PRO A 55 32.49 -4.93 -22.71
C PRO A 55 31.28 -4.00 -22.77
N GLN A 56 30.91 -3.53 -23.97
CA GLN A 56 29.87 -2.52 -24.15
C GLN A 56 28.51 -3.02 -23.66
N GLU A 57 28.20 -4.29 -23.92
CA GLU A 57 26.98 -4.99 -23.55
C GLU A 57 26.82 -5.05 -22.01
N VAL A 58 27.93 -5.11 -21.27
CA VAL A 58 27.94 -5.06 -19.80
C VAL A 58 27.63 -3.65 -19.30
N VAL A 59 28.19 -2.62 -19.94
CA VAL A 59 27.93 -1.20 -19.60
C VAL A 59 26.45 -0.87 -19.81
N GLU A 60 25.92 -1.21 -20.99
CA GLU A 60 24.52 -0.96 -21.37
C GLU A 60 23.53 -1.71 -20.48
N ALA A 61 23.78 -3.01 -20.21
CA ALA A 61 22.93 -3.79 -19.30
C ALA A 61 22.93 -3.23 -17.86
N GLY A 62 24.07 -2.70 -17.38
CA GLY A 62 24.16 -2.03 -16.09
C GLY A 62 23.37 -0.72 -16.02
N GLN A 63 23.42 0.08 -17.08
CA GLN A 63 22.65 1.32 -17.21
C GLN A 63 21.14 1.05 -17.24
N ALA A 64 20.70 0.12 -18.10
CA ALA A 64 19.30 -0.28 -18.21
C ALA A 64 18.73 -0.84 -16.89
N LEU A 65 19.54 -1.59 -16.13
CA LEU A 65 19.17 -2.09 -14.80
C LEU A 65 19.01 -0.96 -13.76
N ASP A 66 19.85 0.07 -13.82
CA ASP A 66 19.74 1.23 -12.93
C ASP A 66 18.48 2.07 -13.23
N GLU A 67 18.18 2.31 -14.51
CA GLU A 67 16.97 3.01 -14.96
C GLU A 67 15.67 2.23 -14.61
N ALA A 68 15.66 0.92 -14.86
CA ALA A 68 14.55 0.04 -14.48
C ALA A 68 14.34 0.04 -12.96
N ARG A 69 15.41 0.06 -12.16
CA ARG A 69 15.34 0.10 -10.70
C ARG A 69 14.90 1.46 -10.16
N GLN A 70 15.25 2.56 -10.82
CA GLN A 70 14.71 3.90 -10.48
C GLN A 70 13.20 3.96 -10.75
N THR A 71 12.77 3.47 -11.92
CA THR A 71 11.35 3.34 -12.29
C THR A 71 10.59 2.48 -11.28
N TYR A 72 11.13 1.31 -10.92
CA TYR A 72 10.53 0.42 -9.91
C TYR A 72 10.41 1.09 -8.53
N ARG A 73 11.44 1.81 -8.08
CA ARG A 73 11.40 2.56 -6.80
C ARG A 73 10.32 3.66 -6.81
N ALA A 74 10.15 4.38 -7.91
CA ALA A 74 9.09 5.38 -8.06
C ALA A 74 7.69 4.74 -8.00
N LEU A 75 7.47 3.64 -8.72
CA LEU A 75 6.20 2.88 -8.68
C LEU A 75 5.92 2.30 -7.28
N GLN A 76 6.96 1.87 -6.55
CA GLN A 76 6.81 1.36 -5.19
C GLN A 76 6.34 2.45 -4.20
N VAL A 77 6.79 3.70 -4.36
CA VAL A 77 6.32 4.84 -3.56
C VAL A 77 4.85 5.14 -3.88
N LEU A 78 4.50 5.29 -5.17
CA LEU A 78 3.13 5.55 -5.60
C LEU A 78 2.14 4.47 -5.14
N ASN A 79 2.54 3.19 -5.21
CA ASN A 79 1.70 2.08 -4.74
C ASN A 79 1.51 2.09 -3.21
N LYS A 80 2.52 2.52 -2.44
CA LYS A 80 2.41 2.71 -0.99
C LYS A 80 1.42 3.83 -0.65
N GLU A 81 1.51 4.95 -1.34
CA GLU A 81 0.63 6.11 -1.16
C GLU A 81 -0.83 5.76 -1.52
N ALA A 82 -1.06 5.09 -2.66
CA ALA A 82 -2.37 4.58 -3.05
C ALA A 82 -2.95 3.59 -2.01
N GLY A 83 -2.09 2.74 -1.43
CA GLY A 83 -2.46 1.85 -0.32
C GLY A 83 -2.86 2.61 0.95
N GLN A 84 -2.24 3.75 1.26
CA GLN A 84 -2.64 4.58 2.40
C GLN A 84 -4.03 5.20 2.17
N VAL A 85 -4.27 5.80 1.00
CA VAL A 85 -5.57 6.39 0.62
C VAL A 85 -6.68 5.34 0.66
N LEU A 86 -6.43 4.12 0.18
CA LEU A 86 -7.40 3.02 0.22
C LEU A 86 -7.77 2.62 1.67
N ASN A 87 -6.79 2.58 2.57
CA ASN A 87 -7.02 2.27 3.99
C ASN A 87 -7.84 3.37 4.70
N GLU A 88 -7.62 4.64 4.36
CA GLU A 88 -8.37 5.77 4.89
C GLU A 88 -9.82 5.79 4.37
N ALA A 89 -10.01 5.56 3.07
CA ALA A 89 -11.34 5.40 2.47
C ALA A 89 -12.11 4.22 3.10
N TRP A 90 -11.44 3.09 3.35
CA TRP A 90 -12.06 1.94 4.02
C TRP A 90 -12.42 2.25 5.48
N ARG A 91 -11.62 3.02 6.21
CA ARG A 91 -11.98 3.49 7.56
C ARG A 91 -13.24 4.35 7.53
N ALA A 92 -13.28 5.36 6.67
CA ALA A 92 -14.44 6.25 6.53
C ALA A 92 -15.73 5.49 6.14
N TYR A 93 -15.62 4.51 5.24
CA TYR A 93 -16.73 3.61 4.89
C TYR A 93 -17.25 2.83 6.12
N ASN A 94 -16.36 2.22 6.91
CA ASN A 94 -16.75 1.46 8.10
C ASN A 94 -17.39 2.36 9.18
N GLU A 95 -16.90 3.58 9.37
CA GLU A 95 -17.48 4.56 10.30
C GLU A 95 -18.88 4.99 9.85
N ALA A 96 -19.06 5.31 8.56
CA ALA A 96 -20.37 5.63 7.99
C ALA A 96 -21.36 4.46 8.10
N TRP A 97 -20.91 3.23 7.84
CA TRP A 97 -21.70 2.00 8.00
C TRP A 97 -22.14 1.78 9.45
N GLN A 98 -21.26 2.03 10.42
CA GLN A 98 -21.60 1.96 11.86
C GLN A 98 -22.65 3.01 12.25
N VAL A 99 -22.59 4.23 11.71
CA VAL A 99 -23.62 5.26 11.93
C VAL A 99 -24.96 4.84 11.32
N TYR A 100 -24.96 4.40 10.06
CA TYR A 100 -26.15 3.89 9.36
C TYR A 100 -26.81 2.73 10.11
N TYR A 101 -26.03 1.72 10.51
CA TYR A 101 -26.53 0.56 11.25
C TYR A 101 -27.13 0.94 12.60
N ARG A 102 -26.49 1.86 13.34
CA ARG A 102 -27.03 2.37 14.62
C ARG A 102 -28.34 3.13 14.42
N ALA A 103 -28.42 3.99 13.41
CA ALA A 103 -29.64 4.72 13.07
C ALA A 103 -30.78 3.77 12.68
N GLY A 104 -30.49 2.75 11.87
CA GLY A 104 -31.42 1.68 11.53
C GLY A 104 -31.99 0.96 12.76
N ARG A 105 -31.14 0.58 13.73
CA ARG A 105 -31.63 -0.04 14.99
C ARG A 105 -32.50 0.89 15.83
N VAL A 106 -32.23 2.20 15.83
CA VAL A 106 -33.05 3.19 16.56
C VAL A 106 -34.42 3.35 15.88
N TYR A 107 -34.44 3.41 14.55
CA TYR A 107 -35.68 3.44 13.75
C TYR A 107 -36.52 2.18 13.96
N ASP A 108 -35.90 1.00 13.88
CA ASP A 108 -36.55 -0.29 14.18
C ASP A 108 -37.16 -0.35 15.58
N ALA A 109 -36.42 0.14 16.58
CA ALA A 109 -36.91 0.18 17.96
C ALA A 109 -38.08 1.17 18.11
N ALA A 110 -38.04 2.32 17.41
CA ALA A 110 -39.13 3.29 17.39
C ALA A 110 -40.39 2.74 16.70
N LEU A 111 -40.26 2.06 15.56
CA LEU A 111 -41.39 1.38 14.90
C LEU A 111 -42.03 0.34 15.82
N ARG A 112 -41.22 -0.57 16.39
CA ARG A 112 -41.71 -1.64 17.27
C ARG A 112 -42.39 -1.09 18.52
N LYS A 113 -41.85 -0.03 19.13
CA LYS A 113 -42.44 0.61 20.32
C LYS A 113 -43.80 1.25 20.02
N ASN A 114 -44.00 1.81 18.83
CA ASN A 114 -45.19 2.58 18.46
C ASN A 114 -46.16 1.81 17.54
N MET A 115 -45.94 0.51 17.31
CA MET A 115 -46.68 -0.27 16.30
C MET A 115 -48.20 -0.18 16.45
N SER A 116 -48.73 -0.31 17.67
CA SER A 116 -50.19 -0.24 17.91
C SER A 116 -50.82 1.13 17.57
N ALA A 117 -50.04 2.22 17.62
CA ALA A 117 -50.48 3.55 17.18
C ALA A 117 -50.40 3.69 15.65
N ILE A 118 -49.36 3.13 15.03
CA ILE A 118 -49.22 3.06 13.56
C ILE A 118 -50.36 2.23 12.96
N GLU A 119 -50.71 1.10 13.58
CA GLU A 119 -51.85 0.26 13.20
C GLU A 119 -53.21 0.95 13.39
N ALA A 120 -53.35 1.85 14.38
CA ALA A 120 -54.56 2.64 14.56
C ALA A 120 -54.72 3.64 13.41
N LEU A 121 -53.69 4.45 13.16
CA LEU A 121 -53.67 5.40 12.04
C LEU A 121 -53.89 4.70 10.69
N HIS A 122 -53.26 3.55 10.46
CA HIS A 122 -53.46 2.76 9.23
C HIS A 122 -54.91 2.27 9.05
N ARG A 123 -55.65 1.97 10.13
CA ARG A 123 -57.09 1.63 10.04
C ARG A 123 -57.96 2.86 9.72
N GLU A 124 -57.55 4.04 10.19
CA GLU A 124 -58.23 5.31 9.95
C GLU A 124 -57.98 5.84 8.53
N GLU A 125 -56.76 5.72 8.00
CA GLU A 125 -56.37 6.26 6.68
C GLU A 125 -56.48 5.25 5.53
N CYS A 126 -56.24 3.95 5.77
CA CYS A 126 -56.10 2.95 4.71
C CYS A 126 -57.32 2.01 4.62
N HIS A 127 -58.46 2.57 4.21
CA HIS A 127 -59.70 1.82 4.01
C HIS A 127 -59.55 0.68 2.99
N ASN A 128 -60.21 -0.45 3.24
CA ASN A 128 -60.15 -1.68 2.41
C ASN A 128 -58.75 -2.25 2.18
N CYS A 129 -57.76 -1.92 3.03
CA CYS A 129 -56.38 -2.39 2.86
C CYS A 129 -56.26 -3.93 3.02
N PRO A 130 -55.69 -4.66 2.05
CA PRO A 130 -55.50 -6.11 2.11
C PRO A 130 -54.27 -6.56 2.92
N TRP A 131 -53.64 -5.66 3.70
CA TRP A 131 -52.45 -5.97 4.50
C TRP A 131 -52.75 -6.99 5.61
N ASN A 132 -52.08 -8.14 5.55
CA ASN A 132 -52.26 -9.25 6.49
C ASN A 132 -51.16 -9.37 7.57
N GLY A 133 -50.43 -8.28 7.85
CA GLY A 133 -49.26 -8.30 8.74
C GLY A 133 -47.97 -8.82 8.09
N LYS A 134 -48.03 -9.28 6.81
CA LYS A 134 -46.86 -9.79 6.07
C LYS A 134 -46.80 -9.34 4.61
N THR A 135 -47.94 -9.14 3.95
CA THR A 135 -48.05 -8.71 2.55
C THR A 135 -49.38 -8.01 2.28
N ILE A 136 -49.40 -7.11 1.28
CA ILE A 136 -50.64 -6.55 0.70
C ILE A 136 -51.20 -7.42 -0.45
N PHE A 137 -50.50 -8.49 -0.82
CA PHE A 137 -50.91 -9.43 -1.86
C PHE A 137 -51.44 -10.71 -1.21
N PRO A 138 -52.76 -10.82 -0.94
CA PRO A 138 -53.34 -12.08 -0.50
C PRO A 138 -53.16 -13.14 -1.60
N LYS A 139 -53.08 -14.41 -1.18
CA LYS A 139 -53.19 -15.52 -2.13
C LYS A 139 -54.66 -15.66 -2.54
N ALA A 140 -54.89 -15.85 -3.83
CA ALA A 140 -56.15 -16.36 -4.39
C ALA A 140 -56.34 -17.85 -4.03
#